data_AF-A0AAV2TNG1-F1
#
_entry.id   AF-A0AAV2TNG1-F1
#
_cell.length_a   1.000
_cell.length_b   1.000
_cell.length_c   1.000
_cell.angle_alpha   90.00
_cell.angle_beta   90.00
_cell.angle_gamma   90.00
#
_symmetry.space_group_name_H-M   'P 1'
#
loop_
_entity.id
_entity.type
_entity.pdbx_description
1 polymer ?
#
loop_
_entity_poly.entity_id
_entity_poly.type
_entity_poly.pdbx_seq_one_letter_code
_entity_poly.pdbx_strand_id
1 'polypeptide(L)'
;MSTSDNDLQGIPVLSMLKEVSVNSANHTARSSTRHPPPPVPEKLSPGADFKVWELATRRYAGLFPAELQVDVVIGLLSNDSLAKIVDEDLPGEIEGLFHLLRRRLSGLHPAL
;
A
#
# COMPACT_ATOMS: atom_id res chain seq x y z
N MET A 1 -13.52 -39.35 37.82
CA MET A 1 -13.35 -39.17 36.37
C MET A 1 -13.04 -37.72 36.14
N SER A 2 -11.83 -37.47 35.63
CA SER A 2 -11.26 -36.15 35.35
C SER A 2 -12.06 -35.44 34.26
N THR A 3 -12.31 -34.15 34.45
CA THR A 3 -12.57 -33.25 33.33
C THR A 3 -11.34 -32.36 33.19
N SER A 4 -10.66 -32.60 32.07
CA SER A 4 -9.43 -31.95 31.63
C SER A 4 -9.64 -30.48 31.24
N ASP A 5 -8.53 -29.75 31.39
CA ASP A 5 -8.04 -28.70 30.50
C ASP A 5 -8.85 -27.40 30.36
N ASN A 6 -8.45 -26.42 31.17
CA ASN A 6 -8.64 -25.01 30.91
C ASN A 6 -7.32 -24.44 30.33
N ASP A 7 -7.08 -24.66 29.03
CA ASP A 7 -5.97 -24.03 28.31
C ASP A 7 -6.46 -22.70 27.73
N LEU A 8 -6.18 -21.62 28.46
CA LEU A 8 -6.35 -20.23 28.02
C LEU A 8 -5.26 -19.90 26.98
N GLN A 9 -5.46 -20.37 25.74
CA GLN A 9 -4.68 -19.90 24.59
C GLN A 9 -5.15 -18.51 24.20
N GLY A 10 -4.26 -17.53 24.41
CA GLY A 10 -4.45 -16.14 24.00
C GLY A 10 -4.74 -16.03 22.51
N ILE A 11 -5.84 -15.36 22.19
CA ILE A 11 -6.22 -14.98 20.83
C ILE A 11 -5.25 -13.89 20.34
N PRO A 12 -4.42 -14.11 19.30
CA PRO A 12 -3.64 -13.04 18.72
C PRO A 12 -4.55 -12.15 17.87
N VAL A 13 -4.41 -10.83 18.04
CA VAL A 13 -5.15 -9.72 17.39
C VAL A 13 -5.14 -9.76 15.84
N LEU A 14 -4.47 -10.73 15.22
CA LEU A 14 -4.37 -10.89 13.77
C LEU A 14 -5.63 -11.49 13.10
N SER A 15 -6.61 -11.98 13.85
CA SER A 15 -7.86 -12.50 13.28
C SER A 15 -8.84 -11.43 12.78
N MET A 16 -8.62 -10.15 13.10
CA MET A 16 -9.49 -9.05 12.66
C MET A 16 -9.32 -8.66 11.18
N LEU A 17 -8.31 -9.19 10.48
CA LEU A 17 -8.05 -8.85 9.07
C LEU A 17 -8.53 -9.89 8.05
N LYS A 18 -9.30 -10.91 8.47
CA LYS A 18 -9.79 -11.97 7.57
C LYS A 18 -11.26 -11.92 7.22
N GLU A 19 -12.00 -10.88 7.62
CA GLU A 19 -13.44 -10.80 7.35
C GLU A 19 -13.86 -9.52 6.63
N VAL A 20 -13.44 -9.39 5.38
CA VAL A 20 -14.30 -8.81 4.34
C VAL A 20 -14.71 -9.95 3.40
N SER A 21 -15.56 -10.83 3.94
CA SER A 21 -16.38 -11.74 3.15
C SER A 21 -17.79 -11.18 3.18
N VAL A 22 -18.10 -10.30 2.23
CA VAL A 22 -19.46 -9.80 2.04
C VAL A 22 -20.26 -10.91 1.36
N ASN A 23 -21.11 -11.58 2.14
CA ASN A 23 -22.13 -12.49 1.64
C ASN A 23 -23.22 -11.71 0.90
N SER A 24 -23.43 -12.01 -0.39
CA SER A 24 -24.74 -12.45 -0.90
C SER A 24 -24.69 -12.58 -2.41
N ALA A 25 -24.79 -13.82 -2.87
CA ALA A 25 -25.18 -14.12 -4.23
C ALA A 25 -26.52 -13.46 -4.54
N ASN A 26 -26.62 -12.75 -5.67
CA ASN A 26 -27.71 -12.90 -6.62
C ASN A 26 -27.50 -12.03 -7.88
N HIS A 27 -27.38 -12.74 -9.01
CA HIS A 27 -27.61 -12.34 -10.39
C HIS A 27 -26.53 -11.57 -11.18
N THR A 28 -26.27 -12.15 -12.35
CA THR A 28 -25.56 -11.64 -13.53
C THR A 28 -24.06 -11.92 -13.58
N ALA A 29 -23.76 -12.99 -14.31
CA ALA A 29 -22.44 -13.36 -14.78
C ALA A 29 -21.75 -12.19 -15.50
N ARG A 30 -20.66 -11.70 -14.90
CA ARG A 30 -19.44 -11.41 -15.65
C ARG A 30 -18.32 -12.17 -14.96
N SER A 31 -17.86 -13.21 -15.63
CA SER A 31 -16.55 -13.81 -15.39
C SER A 31 -15.49 -12.73 -15.60
N SER A 32 -15.31 -11.86 -14.61
CA SER A 32 -14.14 -10.99 -14.56
C SER A 32 -13.00 -11.93 -14.24
N THR A 33 -12.12 -12.15 -15.22
CA THR A 33 -10.82 -12.80 -15.06
C THR A 33 -10.23 -12.36 -13.72
N ARG A 34 -10.21 -13.28 -12.75
CA ARG A 34 -9.68 -13.10 -11.40
C ARG A 34 -8.17 -12.94 -11.48
N HIS A 35 -7.71 -11.81 -12.00
CA HIS A 35 -6.34 -11.40 -11.73
C HIS A 35 -6.27 -11.13 -10.23
N PRO A 36 -5.33 -11.79 -9.52
CA PRO A 36 -5.11 -11.44 -8.13
C PRO A 36 -4.78 -9.95 -8.04
N PRO A 37 -5.18 -9.27 -6.96
CA PRO A 37 -4.79 -7.88 -6.76
C PRO A 37 -3.27 -7.76 -6.87
N PRO A 38 -2.75 -6.66 -7.43
CA PRO A 38 -1.32 -6.43 -7.45
C PRO A 38 -0.75 -6.53 -6.02
N PRO A 39 0.44 -7.09 -5.84
CA PRO A 39 1.07 -7.16 -4.52
C PRO A 39 1.32 -5.75 -3.99
N VAL A 40 1.39 -5.63 -2.66
CA VAL A 40 1.81 -4.39 -2.01
C VAL A 40 3.24 -4.07 -2.47
N PRO A 41 3.50 -2.87 -2.99
CA PRO A 41 4.86 -2.45 -3.34
C PRO A 41 5.78 -2.45 -2.12
N GLU A 42 7.06 -2.70 -2.34
CA GLU A 42 8.05 -2.46 -1.29
C GLU A 42 8.16 -0.96 -0.97
N LYS A 43 8.66 -0.66 0.23
CA LYS A 43 8.90 0.73 0.62
C LYS A 43 9.96 1.36 -0.27
N LEU A 44 9.75 2.59 -0.71
CA LEU A 44 10.74 3.34 -1.48
C LEU A 44 11.94 3.68 -0.60
N SER A 45 13.04 2.96 -0.80
CA SER A 45 14.32 3.19 -0.13
C SER A 45 15.25 4.06 -0.98
N PRO A 46 16.26 4.71 -0.37
CA PRO A 46 17.30 5.41 -1.11
C PRO A 46 18.03 4.47 -2.10
N GLY A 47 18.13 4.88 -3.37
CA GLY A 47 18.80 4.11 -4.41
C GLY A 47 17.92 3.08 -5.15
N ALA A 48 16.66 2.91 -4.74
CA ALA A 48 15.69 2.13 -5.50
C ALA A 48 15.36 2.79 -6.86
N ASP A 49 15.01 1.99 -7.87
CA ASP A 49 14.53 2.51 -9.15
C ASP A 49 13.15 3.14 -8.96
N PHE A 50 13.15 4.48 -8.93
CA PHE A 50 11.94 5.27 -8.74
C PHE A 50 10.87 4.97 -9.79
N LYS A 51 11.24 4.73 -11.06
CA LYS A 51 10.27 4.50 -12.13
C LYS A 51 9.56 3.16 -11.95
N VAL A 52 10.31 2.12 -11.58
CA VAL A 52 9.76 0.79 -11.29
C VAL A 52 8.83 0.86 -10.08
N TRP A 53 9.27 1.54 -9.02
CA TRP A 53 8.46 1.74 -7.83
C TRP A 53 7.19 2.54 -8.11
N GLU A 54 7.30 3.67 -8.83
CA GLU A 54 6.17 4.52 -9.20
C GLU A 54 5.11 3.71 -9.98
N LEU A 55 5.52 2.90 -10.96
CA LEU A 55 4.60 2.08 -11.74
C LEU A 55 3.83 1.07 -10.86
N ALA A 56 4.53 0.38 -9.96
CA ALA A 56 3.91 -0.58 -9.04
C ALA A 56 2.96 0.14 -8.06
N THR A 57 3.40 1.25 -7.49
CA THR A 57 2.65 2.05 -6.53
C THR A 57 1.41 2.68 -7.15
N ARG A 58 1.46 3.15 -8.40
CA ARG A 58 0.27 3.64 -9.13
C ARG A 58 -0.80 2.56 -9.27
N ARG A 59 -0.41 1.34 -9.62
CA ARG A 59 -1.34 0.21 -9.74
C ARG A 59 -1.94 -0.18 -8.39
N TYR A 60 -1.14 -0.14 -7.33
CA TYR A 60 -1.59 -0.48 -5.99
C TYR A 60 -2.49 0.62 -5.40
N ALA A 61 -2.10 1.88 -5.46
CA ALA A 61 -2.88 3.03 -4.99
C ALA A 61 -4.20 3.16 -5.74
N GLY A 62 -4.24 2.83 -7.05
CA GLY A 62 -5.47 2.82 -7.84
C GLY A 62 -6.55 1.83 -7.38
N LEU A 63 -6.24 0.92 -6.44
CA LEU A 63 -7.23 0.06 -5.78
C LEU A 63 -8.02 0.79 -4.69
N PHE A 64 -7.56 1.97 -4.26
CA PHE A 64 -8.13 2.75 -3.16
C PHE A 64 -8.93 3.95 -3.68
N PRO A 65 -9.95 4.40 -2.92
CA PRO A 65 -10.65 5.67 -3.16
C PRO A 65 -9.66 6.83 -3.28
N ALA A 66 -9.96 7.80 -4.15
CA ALA A 66 -9.05 8.91 -4.50
C ALA A 66 -8.56 9.67 -3.25
N GLU A 67 -9.43 9.85 -2.27
CA GLU A 67 -9.16 10.51 -0.99
C GLU A 67 -8.13 9.78 -0.11
N LEU A 68 -7.91 8.47 -0.33
CA LEU A 68 -6.94 7.66 0.43
C LEU A 68 -5.64 7.42 -0.35
N GLN A 69 -5.59 7.74 -1.64
CA GLN A 69 -4.46 7.38 -2.48
C GLN A 69 -3.16 8.05 -2.04
N VAL A 70 -3.22 9.32 -1.66
CA VAL A 70 -2.06 10.08 -1.16
C VAL A 70 -1.50 9.42 0.10
N ASP A 71 -2.36 9.11 1.08
CA ASP A 71 -1.94 8.46 2.33
C ASP A 71 -1.34 7.08 2.10
N VAL A 72 -1.90 6.31 1.17
CA VAL A 72 -1.36 5.00 0.76
C VAL A 72 0.05 5.15 0.20
N VAL A 73 0.28 6.12 -0.69
CA VAL A 73 1.60 6.35 -1.28
C VAL A 73 2.60 6.82 -0.22
N ILE A 74 2.19 7.68 0.71
CA ILE A 74 3.03 8.12 1.84
C ILE A 74 3.42 6.93 2.73
N GLY A 75 2.48 6.03 3.02
CA GLY A 75 2.73 4.81 3.80
C GLY A 75 3.74 3.84 3.15
N LEU A 76 3.96 3.97 1.84
CA LEU A 76 4.95 3.21 1.07
C LEU A 76 6.31 3.90 0.97
N LEU A 77 6.54 5.00 1.68
CA LEU A 77 7.86 5.61 1.79
C LEU A 77 8.65 4.99 2.95
N SER A 78 9.97 4.83 2.77
CA SER A 78 10.86 4.61 3.92
C SER A 78 10.95 5.89 4.76
N ASN A 79 11.39 5.77 6.02
CA ASN A 79 11.60 6.94 6.88
C ASN A 79 12.59 7.93 6.24
N ASP A 80 13.65 7.45 5.59
CA ASP A 80 14.62 8.30 4.89
C ASP A 80 14.01 9.04 3.70
N SER A 81 13.13 8.39 2.95
CA SER A 81 12.44 9.01 1.81
C SER A 81 11.38 10.01 2.29
N LEU A 82 10.67 9.70 3.37
CA LEU A 82 9.70 10.60 4.00
C LEU A 82 10.39 11.85 4.57
N ALA A 83 11.53 11.69 5.23
CA ALA A 83 12.31 12.81 5.79
C ALA A 83 12.75 13.82 4.71
N LYS A 84 12.86 13.42 3.44
CA LYS A 84 13.23 14.31 2.32
C LYS A 84 12.09 15.18 1.80
N ILE A 85 10.85 14.89 2.21
CA ILE A 85 9.65 15.60 1.76
C ILE A 85 8.82 16.15 2.92
N VAL A 86 9.22 15.93 4.18
CA VAL A 86 8.46 16.31 5.37
C VAL A 86 8.29 17.82 5.52
N ASP A 87 9.24 18.60 4.99
CA ASP A 87 9.22 20.06 5.00
C ASP A 87 8.49 20.66 3.77
N GLU A 88 7.99 19.81 2.88
CA GLU A 88 7.30 20.24 1.66
C GLU A 88 5.78 20.29 1.88
N ASP A 89 5.13 21.20 1.14
CA ASP A 89 3.67 21.17 1.04
C ASP A 89 3.24 19.93 0.24
N LEU A 90 2.54 19.01 0.89
CA LEU A 90 2.14 17.74 0.30
C LEU A 90 0.92 17.95 -0.60
N PRO A 91 1.00 17.56 -1.89
CA PRO A 91 -0.13 17.67 -2.80
C PRO A 91 -1.31 16.79 -2.35
N GLY A 92 -2.53 17.33 -2.43
CA GLY A 92 -3.75 16.56 -2.18
C GLY A 92 -4.11 15.56 -3.29
N GLU A 93 -3.38 15.58 -4.40
CA GLU A 93 -3.60 14.71 -5.56
C GLU A 93 -2.39 13.80 -5.79
N ILE A 94 -2.67 12.55 -6.17
CA ILE A 94 -1.65 11.51 -6.36
C ILE A 94 -0.61 11.88 -7.43
N GLU A 95 -1.03 12.55 -8.52
CA GLU A 95 -0.11 12.98 -9.58
C GLU A 95 0.86 14.06 -9.12
N GLY A 96 0.38 14.99 -8.29
CA GLY A 96 1.21 16.00 -7.65
C GLY A 96 2.23 15.34 -6.73
N LEU A 97 1.80 14.36 -5.94
CA LEU A 97 2.68 13.64 -5.03
C LEU A 97 3.79 12.89 -5.80
N PHE A 98 3.47 12.18 -6.88
CA PHE A 98 4.49 11.52 -7.70
C PHE A 98 5.47 12.51 -8.34
N HIS A 99 5.00 13.68 -8.78
CA HIS A 99 5.89 14.74 -9.25
C HIS A 99 6.84 15.25 -8.15
N LEU A 100 6.32 15.47 -6.93
CA LEU A 100 7.11 15.89 -5.78
C LEU A 100 8.18 14.84 -5.44
N LEU A 101 7.76 13.58 -5.31
CA LEU A 101 8.63 12.44 -5.02
C LEU A 101 9.71 12.29 -6.09
N ARG A 102 9.34 12.40 -7.37
CA ARG A 102 10.30 12.36 -8.47
C ARG A 102 11.31 13.48 -8.35
N ARG A 103 10.88 14.72 -8.08
CA ARG A 103 11.79 15.87 -7.94
C ARG A 103 12.76 15.71 -6.77
N ARG A 104 12.29 15.19 -5.63
CA ARG A 104 13.08 15.09 -4.38
C ARG A 104 13.94 13.82 -4.30
N LEU A 105 13.50 12.73 -4.92
CA LEU A 105 14.11 11.41 -4.78
C LEU A 105 14.85 10.96 -6.05
N SER A 106 14.53 11.47 -7.24
CA SER A 106 15.27 11.14 -8.47
C SER A 106 16.68 11.75 -8.52
N GLY A 107 17.02 12.63 -7.58
CA GLY A 107 18.38 13.14 -7.39
C GLY A 107 19.38 12.12 -6.83
N LEU A 108 18.94 10.88 -6.56
CA LEU A 108 19.80 9.78 -6.08
C LEU A 108 20.50 8.99 -7.21
N HIS A 109 20.43 9.47 -8.45
CA HIS A 109 21.29 8.98 -9.53
C HIS A 109 21.89 10.17 -10.30
N PRO A 110 23.19 10.50 -10.10
CA PRO A 110 23.91 11.24 -11.11
C PRO A 110 24.10 10.30 -12.31
N ALA A 111 23.38 10.55 -13.39
CA ALA A 111 23.75 10.00 -14.69
C ALA A 111 24.41 11.13 -15.49
N LEU A 112 25.75 11.14 -15.38
CA LEU A 112 26.75 11.80 -16.22
C LEU A 112 26.86 13.32 -16.13
#